data_AF-A0A401TYL8-F1
#
_entry.id   AF-A0A401TYL8-F1
#
_cell.length_a   1.000
_cell.length_b   1.000
_cell.length_c   1.000
_cell.angle_alpha   90.00
_cell.angle_beta   90.00
_cell.angle_gamma   90.00
#
_symmetry.space_group_name_H-M   'P 1'
#
loop_
_entity.id
_entity.type
_entity.pdbx_description
1 polymer ?
#
loop_
_entity_poly.entity_id
_entity_poly.type
_entity_poly.pdbx_seq_one_letter_code
_entity_poly.pdbx_strand_id
1 'polypeptide(L)'
;PADRYQRFADLAPFVREAIGIIAALTPAQRLDVEFLERQFIPALGLNDELLREQPPELAPYFGRGLHLWQYPNQLAPYLAWLARNATGISSYMEIGCRWGGMFILVTEWLRASGADLKTVIALDPIAPTPFISTYFDLLQQQGGIEPVYMQDYSTSPLVAAHVEQLKPDFVFIDGDHSLRGAMLDHLLVRSHARIIAHHDIHSQACP
;
A
#
# COMPACT_ATOMS: atom_id res chain seq x y z
N PRO A 1 -20.74 -2.79 -4.17
CA PRO A 1 -19.93 -1.55 -3.99
C PRO A 1 -20.36 -0.73 -2.76
N ALA A 2 -21.62 -0.28 -2.68
CA ALA A 2 -22.10 0.58 -1.59
C ALA A 2 -21.99 -0.07 -0.18
N ASP A 3 -22.41 -1.33 -0.05
CA ASP A 3 -22.35 -2.09 1.21
C ASP A 3 -20.91 -2.29 1.73
N ARG A 4 -19.95 -2.49 0.80
CA ARG A 4 -18.52 -2.59 1.14
C ARG A 4 -17.93 -1.26 1.59
N TYR A 5 -18.30 -0.16 0.92
CA TYR A 5 -17.84 1.17 1.33
C TYR A 5 -18.37 1.55 2.71
N GLN A 6 -19.61 1.16 3.04
CA GLN A 6 -20.13 1.35 4.40
C GLN A 6 -19.30 0.57 5.42
N ARG A 7 -19.00 -0.71 5.14
CA ARG A 7 -18.11 -1.51 6.00
C ARG A 7 -16.73 -0.88 6.20
N PHE A 8 -16.13 -0.33 5.14
CA PHE A 8 -14.84 0.36 5.27
C PHE A 8 -14.95 1.69 6.01
N ALA A 9 -16.10 2.37 5.96
CA ALA A 9 -16.36 3.54 6.79
C ALA A 9 -16.39 3.15 8.27
N ASP A 10 -17.00 2.01 8.61
CA ASP A 10 -17.02 1.48 9.98
C ASP A 10 -15.62 1.09 10.47
N LEU A 11 -14.74 0.67 9.54
CA LEU A 11 -13.35 0.33 9.83
C LEU A 11 -12.39 1.53 9.77
N ALA A 12 -12.80 2.68 9.23
CA ALA A 12 -11.94 3.85 9.06
C ALA A 12 -11.23 4.32 10.35
N PRO A 13 -11.83 4.21 11.56
CA PRO A 13 -11.12 4.51 12.81
C PRO A 13 -9.83 3.69 13.01
N PHE A 14 -9.74 2.47 12.46
CA PHE A 14 -8.56 1.62 12.56
C PHE A 14 -7.36 2.16 11.77
N VAL A 15 -7.55 3.10 10.83
CA VAL A 15 -6.44 3.75 10.11
C VAL A 15 -5.52 4.48 11.11
N ARG A 16 -6.09 5.25 12.05
CA ARG A 16 -5.31 5.94 13.08
C ARG A 16 -4.58 4.96 14.01
N GLU A 17 -5.25 3.87 14.39
CA GLU A 17 -4.66 2.83 15.21
C GLU A 17 -3.46 2.17 14.51
N ALA A 18 -3.63 1.78 13.25
CA ALA A 18 -2.57 1.16 12.45
C ALA A 18 -1.34 2.08 12.30
N ILE A 19 -1.56 3.37 12.01
CA ILE A 19 -0.48 4.38 11.98
C ILE A 19 0.28 4.39 13.32
N GLY A 20 -0.46 4.41 14.44
CA GLY A 20 0.13 4.37 15.78
C GLY A 20 0.95 3.12 16.05
N ILE A 21 0.45 1.94 15.65
CA ILE A 21 1.16 0.66 15.78
C ILE A 21 2.46 0.68 14.96
N ILE A 22 2.42 1.15 13.72
CA ILE A 22 3.61 1.24 12.84
C ILE A 22 4.66 2.20 13.43
N ALA A 23 4.22 3.36 13.90
CA ALA A 23 5.10 4.37 14.49
C ALA A 23 5.76 3.86 15.80
N ALA A 24 5.06 3.06 16.58
CA ALA A 24 5.53 2.54 17.87
C ALA A 24 6.62 1.45 17.75
N LEU A 25 6.84 0.87 16.57
CA LEU A 25 7.87 -0.15 16.40
C LEU A 25 9.27 0.39 16.65
N THR A 26 10.10 -0.43 17.28
CA THR A 26 11.55 -0.17 17.38
C THR A 26 12.26 -0.48 16.06
N PRO A 27 13.44 0.10 15.79
CA PRO A 27 14.25 -0.26 14.64
C PRO A 27 14.56 -1.77 14.55
N ALA A 28 14.76 -2.43 15.70
CA ALA A 28 14.99 -3.88 15.74
C ALA A 28 13.76 -4.67 15.29
N GLN A 29 12.57 -4.31 15.76
CA GLN A 29 11.32 -4.95 15.37
C GLN A 29 11.02 -4.78 13.87
N ARG A 30 11.38 -3.64 13.27
CA ARG A 30 11.23 -3.41 11.81
C ARG A 30 12.11 -4.34 10.96
N LEU A 31 13.11 -4.98 11.56
CA LEU A 31 14.02 -5.91 10.88
C LEU A 31 13.79 -7.37 11.27
N ASP A 32 12.92 -7.63 12.25
CA ASP A 32 12.61 -8.97 12.75
C ASP A 32 11.49 -9.59 11.92
N VAL A 33 11.87 -10.35 10.90
CA VAL A 33 10.94 -10.97 9.95
C VAL A 33 9.93 -11.88 10.65
N GLU A 34 10.35 -12.64 11.67
CA GLU A 34 9.43 -13.55 12.38
C GLU A 34 8.38 -12.77 13.17
N PHE A 35 8.79 -11.72 13.87
CA PHE A 35 7.86 -10.81 14.56
C PHE A 35 6.90 -10.15 13.56
N LEU A 36 7.41 -9.67 12.43
CA LEU A 36 6.60 -9.04 11.39
C LEU A 36 5.54 -9.98 10.83
N GLU A 37 5.94 -11.20 10.48
CA GLU A 37 5.07 -12.23 9.90
C GLU A 37 4.00 -12.69 10.90
N ARG A 38 4.40 -13.02 12.13
CA ARG A 38 3.53 -13.76 13.07
C ARG A 38 2.70 -12.88 13.97
N GLN A 39 3.12 -11.64 14.19
CA GLN A 39 2.50 -10.76 15.18
C GLN A 39 2.04 -9.46 14.55
N PHE A 40 2.95 -8.72 13.93
CA PHE A 40 2.65 -7.35 13.51
C PHE A 40 1.71 -7.28 12.30
N ILE A 41 2.00 -7.97 11.19
CA ILE A 41 1.13 -7.94 10.00
C ILE A 41 -0.29 -8.46 10.33
N PRO A 42 -0.46 -9.61 11.02
CA PRO A 42 -1.79 -10.06 11.41
C PRO A 42 -2.51 -9.07 12.33
N ALA A 43 -1.80 -8.41 13.26
CA ALA A 43 -2.38 -7.41 14.16
C ALA A 43 -2.93 -6.20 13.40
N LEU A 44 -2.31 -5.79 12.28
CA LEU A 44 -2.83 -4.74 11.40
C LEU A 44 -4.13 -5.13 10.67
N GLY A 45 -4.48 -6.42 10.65
CA GLY A 45 -5.73 -6.91 10.10
C GLY A 45 -5.66 -7.25 8.61
N LEU A 46 -6.26 -8.39 8.28
CA LEU A 46 -6.20 -9.01 6.96
C LEU A 46 -7.57 -8.92 6.26
N ASN A 47 -7.55 -9.04 4.95
CA ASN A 47 -8.75 -9.10 4.12
C ASN A 47 -9.62 -10.33 4.46
N ASP A 48 -10.90 -10.28 4.15
CA ASP A 48 -11.80 -11.44 4.25
C ASP A 48 -12.43 -11.86 2.92
N GLU A 49 -11.74 -11.52 1.83
CA GLU A 49 -12.11 -11.91 0.47
C GLU A 49 -11.32 -13.16 0.07
N LEU A 50 -11.89 -13.97 -0.83
CA LEU A 50 -11.23 -15.19 -1.36
C LEU A 50 -10.61 -16.11 -0.29
N LEU A 51 -11.25 -16.25 0.88
CA LEU A 51 -10.71 -16.99 2.04
C LEU A 51 -10.21 -18.42 1.77
N ARG A 52 -10.70 -19.07 0.70
CA ARG A 52 -10.21 -20.38 0.26
C ARG A 52 -8.74 -20.39 -0.18
N GLU A 53 -8.20 -19.22 -0.53
CA GLU A 53 -6.81 -19.01 -0.93
C GLU A 53 -5.95 -18.63 0.29
N GLN A 54 -6.58 -18.31 1.41
CA GLN A 54 -5.91 -17.88 2.64
C GLN A 54 -5.67 -19.06 3.61
N PRO A 55 -4.53 -19.08 4.31
CA PRO A 55 -4.27 -20.08 5.35
C PRO A 55 -5.29 -20.00 6.50
N PRO A 56 -5.87 -21.14 6.95
CA PRO A 56 -6.91 -21.14 7.98
C PRO A 56 -6.41 -20.65 9.35
N GLU A 57 -5.11 -20.78 9.64
CA GLU A 57 -4.49 -20.26 10.86
C GLU A 57 -4.58 -18.73 10.99
N LEU A 58 -4.80 -18.03 9.87
CA LEU A 58 -4.99 -16.57 9.86
C LEU A 58 -6.45 -16.15 10.06
N ALA A 59 -7.39 -17.10 10.17
CA ALA A 59 -8.82 -16.83 10.33
C ALA A 59 -9.20 -15.80 11.41
N PRO A 60 -8.55 -15.78 12.60
CA PRO A 60 -8.83 -14.76 13.61
C PRO A 60 -8.56 -13.33 13.13
N TYR A 61 -7.73 -13.15 12.10
CA TYR A 61 -7.22 -11.87 11.61
C TYR A 61 -7.95 -11.32 10.38
N PHE A 62 -8.94 -12.02 9.83
CA PHE A 62 -9.67 -11.57 8.65
C PHE A 62 -10.74 -10.52 8.96
N GLY A 63 -10.99 -9.63 8.00
CA GLY A 63 -12.12 -8.69 7.99
C GLY A 63 -11.98 -7.51 8.95
N ARG A 64 -10.76 -7.23 9.42
CA ARG A 64 -10.43 -6.25 10.46
C ARG A 64 -9.27 -5.34 10.03
N GLY A 65 -9.07 -4.25 10.76
CA GLY A 65 -7.93 -3.35 10.60
C GLY A 65 -7.80 -2.78 9.19
N LEU A 66 -6.58 -2.73 8.65
CA LEU A 66 -6.25 -2.23 7.32
C LEU A 66 -6.66 -3.16 6.17
N HIS A 67 -7.23 -4.33 6.46
CA HIS A 67 -7.75 -5.25 5.44
C HIS A 67 -6.68 -5.66 4.41
N LEU A 68 -5.48 -6.00 4.88
CA LEU A 68 -4.33 -6.33 4.03
C LEU A 68 -4.56 -7.63 3.24
N TRP A 69 -4.22 -7.64 1.95
CA TRP A 69 -4.40 -8.83 1.11
C TRP A 69 -3.18 -9.74 1.10
N GLN A 70 -1.99 -9.15 1.22
CA GLN A 70 -0.71 -9.80 1.03
C GLN A 70 -0.41 -10.77 2.17
N TYR A 71 0.11 -11.95 1.80
CA TYR A 71 0.45 -12.97 2.77
C TYR A 71 1.57 -12.48 3.71
N PRO A 72 1.44 -12.68 5.04
CA PRO A 72 2.44 -12.21 6.00
C PRO A 72 3.86 -12.73 5.73
N ASN A 73 4.00 -13.97 5.28
CA ASN A 73 5.31 -14.58 4.98
C ASN A 73 6.03 -13.96 3.76
N GLN A 74 5.28 -13.31 2.84
CA GLN A 74 5.84 -12.58 1.71
C GLN A 74 6.04 -11.10 2.07
N LEU A 75 5.07 -10.52 2.79
CA LEU A 75 5.08 -9.12 3.17
C LEU A 75 6.15 -8.80 4.23
N ALA A 76 6.36 -9.68 5.21
CA ALA A 76 7.37 -9.48 6.27
C ALA A 76 8.81 -9.29 5.77
N PRO A 77 9.39 -10.17 4.92
CA PRO A 77 10.73 -9.95 4.40
C PRO A 77 10.81 -8.70 3.51
N TYR A 78 9.74 -8.37 2.79
CA TYR A 78 9.67 -7.13 2.00
C TYR A 78 9.68 -5.87 2.88
N LEU A 79 8.90 -5.84 3.97
CA LEU A 79 8.93 -4.73 4.93
C LEU A 79 10.30 -4.60 5.60
N ALA A 80 10.92 -5.72 6.01
CA ALA A 80 12.27 -5.70 6.57
C ALA A 80 13.32 -5.19 5.56
N TRP A 81 13.14 -5.50 4.27
CA TRP A 81 13.98 -4.96 3.20
C TRP A 81 13.74 -3.45 3.03
N LEU A 82 12.47 -2.99 2.98
CA LEU A 82 12.16 -1.57 2.90
C LEU A 82 12.75 -0.79 4.07
N ALA A 83 12.70 -1.34 5.29
CA ALA A 83 13.26 -0.70 6.47
C ALA A 83 14.76 -0.39 6.36
N ARG A 84 15.49 -1.16 5.53
CA ARG A 84 16.92 -0.94 5.24
C ARG A 84 17.18 -0.05 4.04
N ASN A 85 16.19 0.13 3.16
CA ASN A 85 16.36 0.76 1.84
C ASN A 85 15.48 2.02 1.65
N ALA A 86 14.73 2.44 2.67
CA ALA A 86 13.82 3.58 2.60
C ALA A 86 14.53 4.95 2.54
N THR A 87 15.80 5.04 2.94
CA THR A 87 16.52 6.31 3.00
C THR A 87 16.61 6.98 1.62
N GLY A 88 16.28 8.27 1.58
CA GLY A 88 16.30 9.06 0.36
C GLY A 88 15.12 8.81 -0.59
N ILE A 89 14.10 8.06 -0.17
CA ILE A 89 12.79 8.05 -0.83
C ILE A 89 12.07 9.33 -0.40
N SER A 90 11.53 10.06 -1.37
CA SER A 90 10.83 11.32 -1.18
C SER A 90 9.43 11.31 -1.78
N SER A 91 9.12 10.37 -2.67
CA SER A 91 7.80 10.24 -3.29
C SER A 91 7.41 8.78 -3.50
N TYR A 92 6.29 8.38 -2.90
CA TYR A 92 5.74 7.04 -3.02
C TYR A 92 4.51 7.02 -3.93
N MET A 93 4.43 6.06 -4.84
CA MET A 93 3.23 5.79 -5.63
C MET A 93 2.82 4.32 -5.50
N GLU A 94 1.52 4.07 -5.39
CA GLU A 94 0.94 2.74 -5.54
C GLU A 94 -0.01 2.74 -6.74
N ILE A 95 0.22 1.82 -7.67
CA ILE A 95 -0.64 1.55 -8.81
C ILE A 95 -1.49 0.34 -8.44
N GLY A 96 -2.82 0.51 -8.34
CA GLY A 96 -3.73 -0.55 -7.88
C GLY A 96 -3.92 -0.55 -6.36
N CYS A 97 -4.38 0.59 -5.81
CA CYS A 97 -4.55 0.73 -4.36
C CYS A 97 -5.75 -0.05 -3.80
N ARG A 98 -6.78 -0.27 -4.63
CA ARG A 98 -8.07 -0.86 -4.29
C ARG A 98 -8.64 -0.32 -2.96
N TRP A 99 -8.47 -1.07 -1.87
CA TRP A 99 -8.99 -0.69 -0.55
C TRP A 99 -8.12 0.33 0.18
N GLY A 100 -6.83 0.42 -0.15
CA GLY A 100 -5.87 1.37 0.40
C GLY A 100 -5.06 0.86 1.59
N GLY A 101 -5.30 -0.37 2.06
CA GLY A 101 -4.59 -0.94 3.22
C GLY A 101 -3.07 -1.02 3.01
N MET A 102 -2.64 -1.52 1.85
CA MET A 102 -1.22 -1.57 1.48
C MET A 102 -0.62 -0.19 1.30
N PHE A 103 -1.32 0.70 0.58
CA PHE A 103 -0.90 2.09 0.42
C PHE A 103 -0.58 2.77 1.77
N ILE A 104 -1.49 2.63 2.74
CA ILE A 104 -1.30 3.20 4.08
C ILE A 104 -0.12 2.54 4.79
N LEU A 105 -0.06 1.20 4.78
CA LEU A 105 1.02 0.45 5.42
C LEU A 105 2.39 0.86 4.87
N VAL A 106 2.56 0.83 3.55
CA VAL A 106 3.85 1.13 2.90
C VAL A 106 4.22 2.59 3.14
N THR A 107 3.28 3.53 3.03
CA THR A 107 3.55 4.94 3.28
C THR A 107 4.09 5.17 4.70
N GLU A 108 3.40 4.66 5.71
CA GLU A 108 3.83 4.81 7.11
C GLU A 108 5.09 4.02 7.41
N TRP A 109 5.27 2.86 6.78
CA TRP A 109 6.48 2.06 6.92
C TRP A 109 7.72 2.81 6.42
N LEU A 110 7.61 3.47 5.26
CA LEU A 110 8.66 4.31 4.70
C LEU A 110 9.01 5.47 5.64
N ARG A 111 8.00 6.21 6.14
CA ARG A 111 8.19 7.30 7.12
C ARG A 111 8.92 6.80 8.36
N ALA A 112 8.44 5.70 8.94
CA ALA A 112 8.99 5.10 10.14
C ALA A 112 10.40 4.50 9.94
N SER A 113 10.80 4.28 8.68
CA SER A 113 12.11 3.78 8.27
C SER A 113 13.07 4.87 7.80
N GLY A 114 12.71 6.15 7.96
CA GLY A 114 13.59 7.29 7.68
C GLY A 114 13.51 7.82 6.25
N ALA A 115 12.45 7.52 5.50
CA ALA A 115 12.14 8.25 4.26
C ALA A 115 11.73 9.70 4.58
N ASP A 116 12.15 10.64 3.74
CA ASP A 116 11.74 12.06 3.84
C ASP A 116 10.61 12.33 2.84
N LEU A 117 9.50 11.59 3.00
CA LEU A 117 8.36 11.67 2.08
C LEU A 117 7.80 13.09 2.02
N LYS A 118 7.59 13.57 0.79
CA LYS A 118 6.95 14.84 0.45
C LYS A 118 5.65 14.65 -0.31
N THR A 119 5.52 13.54 -1.03
CA THR A 119 4.33 13.26 -1.85
C THR A 119 4.01 11.77 -1.82
N VAL A 120 2.72 11.45 -1.72
CA VAL A 120 2.22 10.08 -1.78
C VAL A 120 1.07 10.02 -2.77
N ILE A 121 1.11 9.04 -3.68
CA ILE A 121 0.23 8.99 -4.86
C ILE A 121 -0.49 7.66 -4.88
N ALA A 122 -1.81 7.69 -4.71
CA ALA A 122 -2.67 6.53 -4.87
C ALA A 122 -3.32 6.58 -6.25
N LEU A 123 -3.09 5.56 -7.08
CA LEU A 123 -3.68 5.42 -8.41
C LEU A 123 -4.57 4.18 -8.46
N ASP A 124 -5.84 4.39 -8.79
CA ASP A 124 -6.81 3.31 -8.99
C ASP A 124 -7.98 3.76 -9.89
N PRO A 125 -8.55 2.91 -10.75
CA PRO A 125 -9.74 3.27 -11.54
C PRO A 125 -11.00 3.52 -10.68
N ILE A 126 -11.04 3.08 -9.43
CA ILE A 126 -12.19 3.28 -8.53
C ILE A 126 -12.04 4.55 -7.68
N ALA A 127 -13.17 5.06 -7.17
CA ALA A 127 -13.19 6.19 -6.25
C ALA A 127 -12.42 5.90 -4.95
N PRO A 128 -11.87 6.91 -4.26
CA PRO A 128 -11.19 6.68 -2.99
C PRO A 128 -12.13 6.06 -1.96
N THR A 129 -11.62 5.06 -1.26
CA THR A 129 -12.35 4.38 -0.19
C THR A 129 -12.29 5.19 1.10
N PRO A 130 -13.14 4.89 2.10
CA PRO A 130 -13.05 5.54 3.40
C PRO A 130 -11.68 5.43 4.08
N PHE A 131 -10.90 4.37 3.80
CA PHE A 131 -9.51 4.26 4.28
C PHE A 131 -8.62 5.32 3.66
N ILE A 132 -8.63 5.44 2.33
CA ILE A 132 -7.85 6.44 1.60
C ILE A 132 -8.27 7.85 2.01
N SER A 133 -9.57 8.14 2.00
CA SER A 133 -10.07 9.47 2.39
C SER A 133 -9.67 9.84 3.82
N THR A 134 -9.86 8.91 4.77
CA THR A 134 -9.44 9.14 6.17
C THR A 134 -7.94 9.36 6.26
N TYR A 135 -7.14 8.58 5.56
CA TYR A 135 -5.70 8.73 5.58
C TYR A 135 -5.23 10.06 4.97
N PHE A 136 -5.87 10.50 3.89
CA PHE A 136 -5.57 11.78 3.25
C PHE A 136 -5.91 12.95 4.17
N ASP A 137 -7.05 12.91 4.86
CA ASP A 137 -7.41 13.90 5.87
C ASP A 137 -6.37 13.98 7.00
N LEU A 138 -5.81 12.82 7.42
CA LEU A 138 -4.74 12.76 8.42
C LEU A 138 -3.47 13.43 7.95
N LEU A 139 -3.04 13.13 6.71
CA LEU A 139 -1.84 13.73 6.13
C LEU A 139 -1.98 15.25 6.00
N GLN A 140 -3.14 15.72 5.57
CA GLN A 140 -3.44 17.15 5.48
C GLN A 140 -3.43 17.83 6.87
N GLN A 141 -3.98 17.17 7.90
CA GLN A 141 -3.96 17.67 9.28
C GLN A 141 -2.54 17.75 9.87
N GLN A 142 -1.69 16.77 9.57
CA GLN A 142 -0.30 16.73 10.03
C GLN A 142 0.59 17.73 9.27
N GLY A 143 0.28 17.95 7.99
CA GLY A 143 1.10 18.74 7.07
C GLY A 143 2.40 18.04 6.66
N GLY A 144 3.06 18.58 5.64
CA GLY A 144 4.41 18.16 5.22
C GLY A 144 4.48 17.01 4.20
N ILE A 145 3.38 16.30 3.98
CA ILE A 145 3.23 15.31 2.90
C ILE A 145 2.00 15.68 2.08
N GLU A 146 2.17 15.84 0.77
CA GLU A 146 1.09 16.08 -0.19
C GLU A 146 0.46 14.75 -0.62
N PRO A 147 -0.82 14.48 -0.29
CA PRO A 147 -1.51 13.30 -0.76
C PRO A 147 -2.20 13.55 -2.11
N VAL A 148 -1.97 12.67 -3.08
CA VAL A 148 -2.54 12.76 -4.43
C VAL A 148 -3.34 11.50 -4.72
N TYR A 149 -4.62 11.64 -5.06
CA TYR A 149 -5.44 10.52 -5.54
C TYR A 149 -5.73 10.70 -7.01
N MET A 150 -5.44 9.68 -7.80
CA MET A 150 -5.68 9.66 -9.24
C MET A 150 -6.72 8.58 -9.52
N GLN A 151 -7.96 9.00 -9.80
CA GLN A 151 -9.03 8.08 -10.17
C GLN A 151 -9.00 7.83 -11.69
N ASP A 152 -8.12 6.96 -12.15
CA ASP A 152 -7.95 6.63 -13.57
C ASP A 152 -7.18 5.32 -13.76
N TYR A 153 -7.06 4.85 -15.00
CA TYR A 153 -6.20 3.74 -15.37
C TYR A 153 -4.75 4.21 -15.56
N SER A 154 -3.77 3.40 -15.17
CA SER A 154 -2.34 3.67 -15.41
C SER A 154 -1.97 3.86 -16.88
N THR A 155 -2.79 3.31 -17.78
CA THR A 155 -2.63 3.44 -19.24
C THR A 155 -3.18 4.76 -19.80
N SER A 156 -3.78 5.61 -18.97
CA SER A 156 -4.36 6.87 -19.44
C SER A 156 -3.27 7.92 -19.73
N PRO A 157 -3.44 8.77 -20.77
CA PRO A 157 -2.51 9.88 -21.04
C PRO A 157 -2.43 10.89 -19.90
N LEU A 158 -3.51 11.06 -19.13
CA LEU A 158 -3.55 11.95 -17.98
C LEU A 158 -2.63 11.42 -16.87
N VAL A 159 -2.68 10.12 -16.58
CA VAL A 159 -1.78 9.49 -15.61
C VAL A 159 -0.33 9.63 -16.06
N ALA A 160 -0.04 9.35 -17.34
CA ALA A 160 1.31 9.50 -17.88
C ALA A 160 1.87 10.91 -17.71
N ALA A 161 1.05 11.94 -17.96
CA ALA A 161 1.45 13.34 -17.77
C ALA A 161 1.74 13.67 -16.30
N HIS A 162 0.90 13.19 -15.38
CA HIS A 162 1.10 13.41 -13.94
C HIS A 162 2.32 12.66 -13.41
N VAL A 163 2.55 11.41 -13.83
CA VAL A 163 3.73 10.64 -13.46
C VAL A 163 5.01 11.34 -13.96
N GLU A 164 5.03 11.85 -15.20
CA GLU A 164 6.18 12.61 -15.71
C GLU A 164 6.38 13.93 -14.95
N GLN A 165 5.32 14.56 -14.44
CA GLN A 165 5.44 15.77 -13.62
C GLN A 165 5.93 15.46 -12.19
N LEU A 166 5.36 14.44 -11.55
CA LEU A 166 5.58 14.13 -10.13
C LEU A 166 6.83 13.28 -9.89
N LYS A 167 7.22 12.44 -10.87
CA LYS A 167 8.40 11.56 -10.85
C LYS A 167 8.53 10.78 -9.54
N PRO A 168 7.57 9.90 -9.20
CA PRO A 168 7.64 9.09 -7.98
C PRO A 168 8.93 8.26 -7.93
N ASP A 169 9.72 8.40 -6.86
CA ASP A 169 11.01 7.73 -6.74
C ASP A 169 10.90 6.30 -6.18
N PHE A 170 9.76 5.95 -5.59
CA PHE A 170 9.39 4.59 -5.26
C PHE A 170 7.97 4.26 -5.73
N VAL A 171 7.83 3.18 -6.50
CA VAL A 171 6.54 2.71 -7.02
C VAL A 171 6.28 1.25 -6.62
N PHE A 172 5.10 0.99 -6.05
CA PHE A 172 4.54 -0.33 -5.85
C PHE A 172 3.47 -0.61 -6.92
N ILE A 173 3.65 -1.66 -7.72
CA ILE A 173 2.76 -2.04 -8.80
C ILE A 173 1.94 -3.24 -8.35
N ASP A 174 0.63 -3.05 -8.23
CA ASP A 174 -0.38 -4.05 -7.84
C ASP A 174 -1.71 -3.83 -8.60
N GLY A 175 -1.60 -3.38 -9.85
CA GLY A 175 -2.74 -3.09 -10.73
C GLY A 175 -3.21 -4.32 -11.51
N ASP A 176 -3.03 -4.28 -12.83
CA ASP A 176 -3.38 -5.39 -13.72
C ASP A 176 -2.32 -6.50 -13.65
N HIS A 177 -2.69 -7.66 -13.11
CA HIS A 177 -1.80 -8.83 -12.92
C HIS A 177 -1.53 -9.63 -14.20
N SER A 178 -2.01 -9.15 -15.36
CA SER A 178 -1.56 -9.65 -16.66
C SER A 178 -0.13 -9.19 -16.93
N LEU A 179 0.65 -10.03 -17.64
CA LEU A 179 2.01 -9.67 -18.04
C LEU A 179 2.05 -8.32 -18.80
N ARG A 180 1.01 -8.03 -19.60
CA ARG A 180 0.90 -6.78 -20.33
C ARG A 180 0.65 -5.60 -19.39
N GLY A 181 -0.27 -5.74 -18.45
CA GLY A 181 -0.58 -4.72 -17.44
C GLY A 181 0.66 -4.36 -16.63
N ALA A 182 1.24 -5.36 -15.96
CA ALA A 182 2.47 -5.20 -15.18
C ALA A 182 3.62 -4.60 -15.99
N MET A 183 3.78 -5.00 -17.26
CA MET A 183 4.79 -4.41 -18.14
C MET A 183 4.50 -2.94 -18.46
N LEU A 184 3.25 -2.57 -18.76
CA LEU A 184 2.89 -1.18 -19.03
C LEU A 184 3.12 -0.28 -17.81
N ASP A 185 2.74 -0.74 -16.62
CA ASP A 185 2.97 -0.02 -15.36
C ASP A 185 4.47 0.15 -15.07
N HIS A 186 5.26 -0.89 -15.33
CA HIS A 186 6.72 -0.79 -15.24
C HIS A 186 7.27 0.24 -16.23
N LEU A 187 6.84 0.21 -17.48
CA LEU A 187 7.29 1.13 -18.54
C LEU A 187 6.94 2.59 -18.24
N LEU A 188 5.79 2.82 -17.58
CA LEU A 188 5.32 4.14 -17.15
C LEU A 188 6.29 4.82 -16.18
N VAL A 189 6.89 4.07 -15.26
CA VAL A 189 7.65 4.64 -14.12
C VAL A 189 9.16 4.43 -14.20
N ARG A 190 9.64 3.46 -14.99
CA ARG A 190 11.06 3.04 -15.04
C ARG A 190 12.09 4.12 -15.37
N SER A 191 11.67 5.24 -15.96
CA SER A 191 12.60 6.32 -16.35
C SER A 191 13.07 7.16 -15.17
N HIS A 192 12.36 7.10 -14.04
CA HIS A 192 12.60 7.96 -12.88
C HIS A 192 12.51 7.22 -11.54
N ALA A 193 11.70 6.16 -11.42
CA ALA A 193 11.59 5.40 -10.18
C ALA A 193 12.92 4.71 -9.84
N ARG A 194 13.41 4.96 -8.62
CA ARG A 194 14.63 4.34 -8.08
C ARG A 194 14.35 2.92 -7.60
N ILE A 195 13.15 2.70 -7.05
CA ILE A 195 12.66 1.40 -6.61
C ILE A 195 11.34 1.13 -7.29
N ILE A 196 11.21 -0.06 -7.88
CA ILE A 196 9.97 -0.55 -8.46
C ILE A 196 9.72 -1.93 -7.87
N ALA A 197 8.71 -2.04 -7.02
CA ALA A 197 8.25 -3.29 -6.45
C ALA A 197 7.04 -3.77 -7.27
N HIS A 198 7.03 -5.05 -7.63
CA HIS A 198 5.91 -5.64 -8.36
C HIS A 198 5.24 -6.67 -7.46
N HIS A 199 3.93 -6.55 -7.31
CA HIS A 199 3.07 -7.61 -6.82
C HIS A 199 2.62 -8.47 -8.01
N ASP A 200 2.50 -9.78 -7.80
CA ASP A 200 1.89 -10.73 -8.73
C ASP A 200 2.19 -10.51 -10.23
N ILE A 201 3.47 -10.64 -10.62
CA ILE A 201 3.95 -10.44 -12.01
C ILE A 201 3.28 -11.40 -13.03
N HIS A 202 2.59 -12.44 -12.56
CA HIS A 202 1.67 -13.25 -13.35
C HIS A 202 0.73 -14.07 -12.45
N SER A 203 -0.54 -13.67 -12.35
CA SER A 203 -1.58 -14.43 -11.62
C SER A 203 -2.88 -14.48 -12.43
N GLN A 204 -3.56 -15.63 -12.44
CA GLN A 204 -4.91 -15.76 -13.01
C GLN A 204 -6.02 -15.60 -11.95
N ALA A 205 -5.65 -15.45 -10.67
CA ALA A 205 -6.61 -15.36 -9.57
C ALA A 205 -7.30 -13.98 -9.48
N CYS A 206 -6.62 -12.93 -9.94
CA CYS A 206 -7.11 -11.55 -9.99
C CYS A 206 -6.92 -10.96 -11.40
N PRO A 207 -7.86 -11.22 -12.34
CA PRO A 207 -7.86 -10.57 -13.65
C PRO A 207 -8.38 -9.12 -13.61
#